data_AF-M1P165-F1
#
_entry.id   AF-M1P165-F1
#
_cell.length_a   1.000
_cell.length_b   1.000
_cell.length_c   1.000
_cell.angle_alpha   90.00
_cell.angle_beta   90.00
_cell.angle_gamma   90.00
#
_symmetry.space_group_name_H-M   'P 1'
#
loop_
_entity.id
_entity.type
_entity.pdbx_description
1 polymer ?
#
loop_
_entity_poly.entity_id
_entity_poly.type
_entity_poly.pdbx_seq_one_letter_code
_entity_poly.pdbx_strand_id
1 'polypeptide(L)'
;MKKVRFALLAFLILGLVFTLSGCASNTSDSENASDSSSGISNSCEEAFEEAASVSAYQDTNEDMNPAFRECNSIEEFKKASEKYPDALDGTAPESYIQTRCMVASEELGDTPICKAWDEK
;
A
#
# COMPACT_ATOMS: atom_id res chain seq x y z
N MET A 1 40.96 26.00 -23.41
CA MET A 1 39.65 26.52 -23.87
C MET A 1 38.77 26.76 -22.64
N LYS A 2 37.80 27.68 -22.77
CA LYS A 2 37.16 28.49 -21.72
C LYS A 2 36.74 27.79 -20.42
N LYS A 3 37.14 28.40 -19.29
CA LYS A 3 36.65 28.13 -17.92
C LYS A 3 35.25 28.73 -17.78
N VAL A 4 34.27 27.94 -17.35
CA VAL A 4 32.97 28.45 -16.91
C VAL A 4 32.90 28.24 -15.39
N ARG A 5 33.04 29.35 -14.67
CA ARG A 5 32.60 29.53 -13.27
C ARG A 5 31.38 30.46 -13.32
N PHE A 6 30.70 30.67 -12.19
CA PHE A 6 29.48 31.47 -11.95
C PHE A 6 28.19 30.67 -12.12
N ALA A 7 27.22 30.63 -11.20
CA ALA A 7 26.96 31.28 -9.91
C ALA A 7 25.95 30.37 -9.16
N LEU A 8 26.11 29.98 -7.89
CA LEU A 8 25.79 30.73 -6.67
C LEU A 8 24.51 31.59 -6.74
N LEU A 9 23.38 30.96 -6.42
CA LEU A 9 22.11 31.54 -5.92
C LEU A 9 21.45 30.37 -5.13
N ALA A 10 21.63 30.18 -3.82
CA ALA A 10 21.24 31.03 -2.70
C ALA A 10 19.76 31.46 -2.77
N PHE A 11 18.83 30.53 -2.54
CA PHE A 11 17.50 30.86 -2.03
C PHE A 11 17.30 30.19 -0.67
N LEU A 12 17.66 30.96 0.35
CA LEU A 12 17.34 30.75 1.75
C LEU A 12 15.87 31.14 1.99
N ILE A 13 15.12 30.20 2.58
CA ILE A 13 14.14 30.36 3.67
C ILE A 13 12.88 31.20 3.40
N LEU A 14 11.74 30.50 3.34
CA LEU A 14 10.49 30.87 4.01
C LEU A 14 9.89 29.51 4.45
N GLY A 15 9.96 29.09 5.71
CA GLY A 15 9.28 29.75 6.82
C GLY A 15 7.85 29.26 6.92
N LEU A 16 7.63 27.96 7.16
CA LEU A 16 6.31 27.42 7.50
C LEU A 16 6.42 26.70 8.85
N VAL A 17 6.31 27.52 9.89
CA VAL A 17 6.06 27.12 11.27
C VAL A 17 4.65 26.55 11.30
N PHE A 18 4.51 25.23 11.20
CA PHE A 18 3.25 24.56 11.49
C PHE A 18 3.27 24.16 12.96
N THR A 19 2.82 25.08 13.82
CA THR A 19 2.41 24.76 15.18
C THR A 19 1.09 23.99 15.12
N LEU A 20 1.14 22.69 15.37
CA LEU A 20 0.00 21.95 15.87
C LEU A 20 0.39 21.27 17.19
N SER A 21 -0.13 21.87 18.26
CA SER A 21 -0.40 21.20 19.52
C SER A 21 -1.34 20.03 19.27
N GLY A 22 -0.99 18.84 19.76
CA GLY A 22 -1.86 17.68 19.70
C GLY A 22 -1.30 16.44 20.40
N CYS A 23 -1.62 16.34 21.69
CA CYS A 23 -1.67 15.15 22.56
C CYS A 23 -0.48 14.16 22.56
N ALA A 24 0.25 14.20 23.67
CA ALA A 24 0.70 12.99 24.33
C ALA A 24 -0.52 12.08 24.60
N SER A 25 -0.58 10.94 23.90
CA SER A 25 -1.41 9.81 24.29
C SER A 25 -0.49 8.61 24.46
N ASN A 26 -0.52 8.14 25.69
CA ASN A 26 0.06 6.93 26.25
C ASN A 26 0.30 5.80 25.25
N THR A 27 1.47 5.17 25.41
CA THR A 27 1.60 3.71 25.30
C THR A 27 0.49 3.07 26.13
N SER A 28 -0.64 2.84 25.50
CA SER A 28 -1.63 1.86 25.93
C SER A 28 -1.43 0.68 25.01
N ASP A 29 -0.89 -0.35 25.62
CA ASP A 29 -1.06 -1.76 25.33
C ASP A 29 -1.58 -2.13 23.95
N SER A 30 -0.77 -2.96 23.27
CA SER A 30 -1.22 -3.94 22.28
C SER A 30 -2.38 -4.77 22.84
N GLU A 31 -3.58 -4.22 22.83
CA GLU A 31 -4.81 -4.97 22.80
C GLU A 31 -5.18 -5.11 21.34
N ASN A 32 -4.72 -6.23 20.79
CA ASN A 32 -5.13 -6.80 19.52
C ASN A 32 -6.62 -7.19 19.63
N ALA A 33 -7.48 -6.19 19.82
CA ALA A 33 -8.92 -6.32 19.70
C ALA A 33 -9.23 -6.05 18.23
N SER A 34 -8.92 -7.04 17.39
CA SER A 34 -9.58 -7.22 16.11
C SER A 34 -11.06 -7.43 16.38
N ASP A 35 -11.79 -6.33 16.54
CA ASP A 35 -13.20 -6.24 16.17
C ASP A 35 -13.29 -6.27 14.64
N SER A 36 -12.71 -7.32 14.04
CA SER A 36 -12.73 -7.57 12.60
C SER A 36 -14.05 -8.25 12.28
N SER A 37 -15.16 -7.52 12.45
CA SER A 37 -16.48 -7.95 11.99
C SER A 37 -16.51 -8.22 10.47
N SER A 38 -15.47 -7.85 9.74
CA SER A 38 -15.31 -8.01 8.29
C SER A 38 -14.31 -9.10 7.88
N GLY A 39 -13.50 -9.64 8.80
CA GLY A 39 -12.43 -10.59 8.46
C GLY A 39 -11.31 -10.00 7.59
N ILE A 40 -11.14 -8.68 7.60
CA ILE A 40 -10.05 -7.92 6.97
C ILE A 40 -9.20 -7.32 8.11
N SER A 41 -7.88 -7.42 8.03
CA SER A 41 -6.97 -6.72 8.95
C SER A 41 -6.89 -5.23 8.59
N ASN A 42 -6.62 -4.38 9.57
CA ASN A 42 -6.53 -2.94 9.34
C ASN A 42 -5.45 -2.58 8.30
N SER A 43 -4.30 -3.28 8.29
CA SER A 43 -3.23 -2.98 7.34
C SER A 43 -3.58 -3.41 5.91
N CYS A 44 -4.27 -4.55 5.73
CA CYS A 44 -4.79 -4.96 4.42
C CYS A 44 -5.86 -3.98 3.92
N GLU A 45 -6.74 -3.52 4.81
CA GLU A 45 -7.75 -2.51 4.48
C GLU A 45 -7.13 -1.18 4.06
N GLU A 46 -6.19 -0.64 4.84
CA GLU A 46 -5.48 0.61 4.54
C GLU A 46 -4.73 0.53 3.21
N ALA A 47 -4.08 -0.60 2.90
CA ALA A 47 -3.39 -0.80 1.63
C ALA A 47 -4.33 -0.76 0.43
N PHE A 48 -5.55 -1.32 0.55
CA PHE A 48 -6.56 -1.25 -0.50
C PHE A 48 -7.19 0.14 -0.62
N GLU A 49 -7.39 0.84 0.50
CA GLU A 49 -7.87 2.23 0.50
C GLU A 49 -6.87 3.15 -0.19
N GLU A 50 -5.57 3.00 0.10
CA GLU A 50 -4.51 3.75 -0.54
C GLU A 50 -4.47 3.48 -2.06
N ALA A 51 -4.48 2.21 -2.46
CA ALA A 51 -4.50 1.81 -3.86
C ALA A 51 -5.73 2.32 -4.62
N ALA A 52 -6.91 2.34 -3.98
CA ALA A 52 -8.12 2.92 -4.58
C ALA A 52 -8.07 4.45 -4.68
N SER A 53 -7.26 5.12 -3.86
CA SER A 53 -7.13 6.59 -3.83
C SER A 53 -6.18 7.13 -4.90
N VAL A 54 -5.22 6.32 -5.35
CA VAL A 54 -4.33 6.65 -6.47
C VAL A 54 -5.13 6.48 -7.76
N SER A 55 -4.99 7.42 -8.72
CA SER A 55 -5.79 7.40 -9.94
C SER A 55 -5.65 6.06 -10.65
N ALA A 56 -6.78 5.36 -10.85
CA ALA A 56 -6.88 3.97 -11.32
C ALA A 56 -6.08 3.58 -12.60
N TYR A 57 -5.52 4.56 -13.32
CA TYR A 57 -4.88 4.38 -14.62
C TYR A 57 -3.36 4.48 -14.64
N GLN A 58 -2.71 4.90 -13.55
CA GLN A 58 -1.24 4.97 -13.48
C GLN A 58 -0.78 4.10 -12.33
N ASP A 59 -0.29 2.91 -12.69
CA ASP A 59 0.49 2.01 -11.84
C ASP A 59 -0.28 1.21 -10.75
N THR A 60 -1.52 0.80 -11.03
CA THR A 60 -2.32 -0.18 -10.22
C THR A 60 -1.50 -1.37 -9.72
N ASN A 61 -0.54 -1.81 -10.53
CA ASN A 61 0.40 -2.88 -10.21
C ASN A 61 1.31 -2.56 -9.02
N GLU A 62 1.93 -1.38 -9.00
CA GLU A 62 2.79 -0.94 -7.89
C GLU A 62 1.95 -0.54 -6.68
N ASP A 63 0.83 0.16 -6.91
CA ASP A 63 -0.09 0.60 -5.85
C ASP A 63 -0.68 -0.57 -5.06
N MET A 64 -0.84 -1.73 -5.71
CA MET A 64 -1.34 -2.94 -5.05
C MET A 64 -0.24 -3.76 -4.36
N ASN A 65 1.05 -3.46 -4.54
CA ASN A 65 2.13 -4.22 -3.87
C ASN A 65 2.03 -4.21 -2.34
N PRO A 66 1.69 -3.08 -1.67
CA PRO A 66 1.38 -3.07 -0.25
C PRO A 66 0.30 -4.08 0.14
N ALA A 67 -0.79 -4.20 -0.62
CA ALA A 67 -1.85 -5.15 -0.32
C ALA A 67 -1.37 -6.61 -0.38
N PHE A 68 -0.46 -6.96 -1.29
CA PHE A 68 0.14 -8.30 -1.30
C PHE A 68 0.98 -8.59 -0.05
N ARG A 69 1.58 -7.56 0.57
CA ARG A 69 2.44 -7.71 1.76
C ARG A 69 1.65 -7.70 3.06
N GLU A 70 0.60 -6.88 3.13
CA GLU A 70 -0.18 -6.64 4.34
C GLU A 70 -1.36 -7.62 4.51
N CYS A 71 -1.95 -8.10 3.41
CA CYS A 71 -2.99 -9.12 3.49
C CYS A 71 -2.38 -10.50 3.80
N ASN A 72 -2.94 -11.20 4.78
CA ASN A 72 -2.41 -12.46 5.30
C ASN A 72 -2.96 -13.69 4.57
N SER A 73 -4.03 -13.54 3.80
CA SER A 73 -4.64 -14.63 3.07
C SER A 73 -5.34 -14.18 1.78
N ILE A 74 -5.49 -15.10 0.83
CA ILE A 74 -6.25 -14.87 -0.40
C ILE A 74 -7.70 -14.48 -0.10
N GLU A 75 -8.31 -15.05 0.95
CA GLU A 75 -9.69 -14.71 1.33
C GLU A 75 -9.80 -13.28 1.87
N GLU A 76 -8.83 -12.84 2.65
CA GLU A 76 -8.74 -11.47 3.15
C GLU A 76 -8.58 -10.47 1.99
N PHE A 77 -7.67 -10.74 1.06
CA PHE A 77 -7.45 -9.93 -0.13
C PHE A 77 -8.73 -9.81 -0.97
N LYS A 78 -9.48 -10.92 -1.13
CA LYS A 78 -10.76 -10.91 -1.84
C LYS A 78 -11.78 -10.02 -1.15
N LYS A 79 -11.97 -10.16 0.17
CA LYS A 79 -12.90 -9.32 0.94
C LYS A 79 -12.54 -7.84 0.86
N ALA A 80 -11.25 -7.51 0.92
CA ALA A 80 -10.78 -6.14 0.73
C ALA A 80 -11.08 -5.65 -0.70
N SER A 81 -10.86 -6.46 -1.73
CA SER A 81 -11.20 -6.08 -3.11
C SER A 81 -12.70 -5.89 -3.37
N GLU A 82 -13.57 -6.59 -2.64
CA GLU A 82 -15.03 -6.38 -2.70
C GLU A 82 -15.43 -5.04 -2.10
N LYS A 83 -14.70 -4.57 -1.08
CA LYS A 83 -14.91 -3.27 -0.44
C LYS A 83 -14.32 -2.11 -1.26
N TYR A 84 -13.20 -2.35 -1.94
CA TYR A 84 -12.48 -1.36 -2.76
C TYR A 84 -12.31 -1.86 -4.21
N PRO A 85 -13.39 -1.95 -5.00
CA PRO A 85 -13.34 -2.51 -6.35
C PRO A 85 -12.50 -1.67 -7.32
N ASP A 86 -12.38 -0.36 -7.06
CA ASP A 86 -11.60 0.58 -7.87
C ASP A 86 -10.09 0.29 -7.78
N ALA A 87 -9.60 -0.31 -6.69
CA ALA A 87 -8.19 -0.67 -6.50
C ALA A 87 -7.70 -1.73 -7.51
N LEU A 88 -8.61 -2.53 -8.07
CA LEU A 88 -8.29 -3.55 -9.09
C LEU A 88 -8.69 -3.13 -10.50
N ASP A 89 -9.23 -1.91 -10.67
CA ASP A 89 -9.70 -1.37 -11.95
C ASP A 89 -10.67 -2.33 -12.67
N GLY A 90 -11.55 -2.97 -11.89
CA GLY A 90 -12.54 -3.95 -12.37
C GLY A 90 -11.99 -5.37 -12.64
N THR A 91 -10.71 -5.62 -12.34
CA THR A 91 -10.11 -6.96 -12.47
C THR A 91 -10.58 -7.88 -11.34
N ALA A 92 -10.93 -9.13 -11.68
CA ALA A 92 -11.27 -10.13 -10.68
C ALA A 92 -10.06 -10.44 -9.79
N PRO A 93 -10.20 -10.47 -8.45
CA PRO A 93 -9.08 -10.63 -7.52
C PRO A 93 -8.28 -11.92 -7.74
N GLU A 94 -8.93 -13.02 -8.12
CA GLU A 94 -8.25 -14.29 -8.38
C GLU A 94 -7.34 -14.21 -9.62
N SER A 95 -7.85 -13.62 -10.71
CA SER A 95 -7.07 -13.41 -11.93
C SER A 95 -5.93 -12.41 -11.70
N TYR A 96 -6.17 -11.41 -10.85
CA TYR A 96 -5.15 -10.44 -10.46
C TYR A 96 -4.03 -11.10 -9.65
N ILE A 97 -4.37 -11.83 -8.59
CA ILE A 97 -3.41 -12.59 -7.75
C ILE A 97 -2.59 -13.54 -8.62
N GLN A 98 -3.25 -14.35 -9.45
CA GLN A 98 -2.57 -15.28 -10.35
C GLN A 98 -1.53 -14.56 -11.21
N THR A 99 -1.94 -13.47 -11.87
CA THR A 99 -1.08 -12.72 -12.79
C THR A 99 0.10 -12.10 -12.04
N ARG A 100 -0.16 -11.45 -10.90
CA ARG A 100 0.87 -10.78 -10.09
C ARG A 100 1.88 -11.79 -9.52
N CYS A 101 1.43 -12.90 -8.96
CA CYS A 101 2.32 -13.91 -8.40
C CYS A 101 3.17 -14.61 -9.47
N MET A 102 2.66 -14.77 -10.70
CA MET A 102 3.44 -15.31 -11.81
C MET A 102 4.45 -14.31 -12.40
N VAL A 103 4.06 -13.05 -12.57
CA VAL A 103 4.86 -12.05 -13.31
C VAL A 103 5.85 -11.32 -12.40
N ALA A 104 5.48 -11.03 -11.15
CA ALA A 104 6.29 -10.29 -10.20
C ALA A 104 6.89 -11.21 -9.12
N SER A 105 7.26 -12.44 -9.47
CA SER A 105 7.74 -13.45 -8.52
C SER A 105 9.00 -13.02 -7.75
N GLU A 106 9.88 -12.21 -8.35
CA GLU A 106 11.06 -11.67 -7.66
C GLU A 106 10.71 -10.65 -6.55
N GLU A 107 9.58 -9.93 -6.70
CA GLU A 107 9.16 -8.91 -5.73
C GLU A 107 8.12 -9.43 -4.74
N LEU A 108 7.18 -10.26 -5.21
CA LEU A 108 6.00 -10.68 -4.47
C LEU A 108 6.00 -12.16 -4.10
N GLY A 109 6.94 -12.96 -4.62
CA GLY A 109 6.91 -14.43 -4.43
C GLY A 109 6.96 -14.86 -2.96
N ASP A 110 7.58 -14.06 -2.09
CA ASP A 110 7.67 -14.34 -0.66
C ASP A 110 6.48 -13.86 0.17
N THR A 111 5.52 -13.16 -0.45
CA THR A 111 4.35 -12.63 0.24
C THR A 111 3.39 -13.74 0.69
N PRO A 112 2.59 -13.51 1.75
CA PRO A 112 1.60 -14.49 2.21
C PRO A 112 0.62 -14.90 1.10
N ILE A 113 0.22 -13.93 0.26
CA ILE A 113 -0.72 -14.16 -0.85
C ILE A 113 -0.13 -15.09 -1.90
N CYS A 114 1.11 -14.85 -2.36
CA CYS A 114 1.71 -15.68 -3.41
C CYS A 114 2.14 -17.06 -2.91
N LYS A 115 2.61 -17.18 -1.67
CA LYS A 115 2.86 -18.49 -1.03
C LYS A 115 1.59 -19.33 -0.94
N ALA A 116 0.49 -18.72 -0.49
CA ALA A 116 -0.79 -19.41 -0.40
C ALA A 116 -1.38 -19.79 -1.78
N TRP A 117 -1.00 -19.05 -2.84
CA TRP A 117 -1.43 -19.36 -4.22
C TRP A 117 -0.71 -20.58 -4.79
N ASP A 118 0.60 -20.72 -4.54
CA ASP A 118 1.41 -21.83 -5.03
C ASP A 118 1.08 -23.17 -4.36
N GLU A 119 0.49 -23.14 -3.17
CA GLU A 119 0.06 -24.33 -2.42
C GLU A 119 -1.32 -24.88 -2.84
N LYS A 120 -2.03 -24.19 -3.74
CA LYS A 120 -3.40 -24.49 -4.14
C LYS A 120 -3.50 -25.39 -5.37
#